data_AF-A0A445EPK2-F1
#
_entry.id   AF-A0A445EPK2-F1
#
_cell.length_a   1.000
_cell.length_b   1.000
_cell.length_c   1.000
_cell.angle_alpha   90.00
_cell.angle_beta   90.00
_cell.angle_gamma   90.00
#
_symmetry.space_group_name_H-M   'P 1'
#
loop_
_entity.id
_entity.type
_entity.pdbx_description
1 polymer ?
#
loop_
_entity_poly.entity_id
_entity_poly.type
_entity_poly.pdbx_seq_one_letter_code
_entity_poly.pdbx_strand_id
1 'polypeptide(L)'
;MKRALEACMPTTIHRWCIWHIMKKIPSKLNGYKGHADIEQQMSEVVWNSRSKDSFDRNWNDFLLNFGLVDNKWLSDLYADRHIWVPIYLDHHFWAGMRSTQRSESMLSLFNKCITQNCSLIQFAKQYDNCLGSKEQADRESDLSFKMCTLIKSLGKSKRNSEER
;
A
#
# COMPACT_ATOMS: atom_id res chain seq x y z
N MET A 1 -14.54 11.66 -2.42
CA MET A 1 -13.94 11.09 -3.66
C MET A 1 -14.86 10.07 -4.32
N LYS A 2 -15.39 9.07 -3.59
CA LYS A 2 -16.31 8.02 -4.13
C LYS A 2 -17.39 8.55 -5.09
N ARG A 3 -18.25 9.47 -4.65
CA ARG A 3 -19.34 10.04 -5.47
C ARG A 3 -18.87 10.71 -6.77
N ALA A 4 -17.72 11.37 -6.75
CA ALA A 4 -17.16 12.01 -7.94
C ALA A 4 -16.59 10.98 -8.92
N LEU A 5 -15.98 9.91 -8.41
CA LEU A 5 -15.50 8.80 -9.24
C LEU A 5 -16.67 8.03 -9.86
N GLU A 6 -17.75 7.79 -9.12
CA GLU A 6 -18.97 7.16 -9.66
C GLU A 6 -19.60 7.99 -10.77
N ALA A 7 -19.54 9.33 -10.67
CA ALA A 7 -20.07 10.22 -11.69
C ALA A 7 -19.18 10.31 -12.95
N CYS A 8 -17.85 10.40 -12.78
CA CYS A 8 -16.93 10.64 -13.89
C CYS A 8 -16.36 9.34 -14.51
N MET A 9 -16.27 8.26 -13.73
CA MET A 9 -15.68 6.98 -14.13
C MET A 9 -16.45 5.80 -13.49
N PRO A 10 -17.69 5.53 -13.94
CA PRO A 10 -18.59 4.57 -13.30
C PRO A 10 -18.09 3.12 -13.32
N THR A 11 -17.19 2.78 -14.26
CA THR A 11 -16.57 1.45 -14.36
C THR A 11 -15.34 1.29 -13.48
N THR A 12 -14.88 2.35 -12.81
CA THR A 12 -13.68 2.33 -11.98
C THR A 12 -14.02 1.86 -10.57
N ILE A 13 -13.33 0.81 -10.12
CA ILE A 13 -13.49 0.27 -8.78
C ILE A 13 -12.56 1.00 -7.84
N HIS A 14 -13.14 1.82 -6.97
CA HIS A 14 -12.41 2.58 -5.97
C HIS A 14 -12.16 1.73 -4.72
N ARG A 15 -10.92 1.27 -4.57
CA ARG A 15 -10.43 0.59 -3.36
C ARG A 15 -9.88 1.60 -2.36
N TRP A 16 -10.26 1.48 -1.09
CA TRP A 16 -9.62 2.28 -0.03
C TRP A 16 -8.20 1.78 0.27
N CYS A 17 -7.32 2.73 0.58
CA CYS A 17 -5.94 2.42 0.89
C CYS A 17 -5.83 1.86 2.33
N ILE A 18 -5.44 0.58 2.43
CA ILE A 18 -5.28 -0.11 3.73
C ILE A 18 -4.30 0.64 4.64
N TRP A 19 -3.18 1.15 4.12
CA TRP A 19 -2.23 1.92 4.95
C TRP A 19 -2.86 3.16 5.58
N HIS A 20 -3.70 3.89 4.85
CA HIS A 20 -4.41 5.04 5.41
C HIS A 20 -5.43 4.63 6.47
N ILE A 21 -6.03 3.44 6.35
CA ILE A 21 -6.89 2.85 7.38
C ILE A 21 -6.06 2.51 8.62
N MET A 22 -4.94 1.79 8.45
CA MET A 22 -4.04 1.41 9.54
C MET A 22 -3.49 2.62 10.28
N LYS A 23 -3.10 3.69 9.56
CA LYS A 23 -2.63 4.95 10.15
C LYS A 23 -3.66 5.68 11.01
N LYS A 24 -4.95 5.40 10.84
CA LYS A 24 -6.01 6.00 11.66
C LYS A 24 -6.22 5.26 12.97
N ILE A 25 -5.81 3.98 13.07
CA ILE A 25 -5.98 3.13 14.26
C ILE A 25 -5.49 3.82 15.54
N PRO A 26 -4.27 4.39 15.63
CA PRO A 26 -3.82 5.07 16.84
C PRO A 26 -4.76 6.18 17.28
N SER A 27 -5.14 7.06 16.36
CA SER A 27 -6.03 8.18 16.69
C SER A 27 -7.44 7.73 17.05
N LYS A 28 -7.94 6.63 16.47
CA LYS A 28 -9.30 6.13 16.67
C LYS A 28 -9.43 5.26 17.92
N LEU A 29 -8.34 4.64 18.35
CA LEU A 29 -8.28 3.70 19.46
C LEU A 29 -7.37 4.18 20.62
N ASN A 30 -7.02 5.47 20.67
CA ASN A 30 -6.14 6.06 21.70
C ASN A 30 -6.63 5.85 23.14
N GLY A 31 -7.91 5.53 23.35
CA GLY A 31 -8.49 5.24 24.67
C GLY A 31 -8.35 3.79 25.15
N TYR A 32 -7.82 2.89 24.31
CA TYR A 32 -7.71 1.46 24.62
C TYR A 32 -6.27 1.11 25.03
N LYS A 33 -6.14 0.23 26.03
CA LYS A 33 -4.83 -0.33 26.44
C LYS A 33 -4.33 -1.32 25.38
N GLY A 34 -3.02 -1.47 25.23
CA GLY A 34 -2.43 -2.45 24.30
C GLY A 34 -2.49 -2.01 22.83
N HIS A 35 -2.28 -0.72 22.55
CA HIS A 35 -2.42 -0.14 21.21
C HIS A 35 -1.52 -0.82 20.15
N ALA A 36 -0.28 -1.19 20.52
CA ALA A 36 0.61 -1.95 19.64
C ALA A 36 0.06 -3.35 19.29
N ASP A 37 -0.50 -4.05 20.28
CA ASP A 37 -1.08 -5.37 20.10
C ASP A 37 -2.34 -5.29 19.20
N ILE A 38 -3.17 -4.27 19.41
CA ILE A 38 -4.35 -3.99 18.58
C ILE A 38 -3.97 -3.78 17.11
N GLU A 39 -2.93 -2.96 16.85
CA GLU A 39 -2.45 -2.72 15.48
C GLU A 39 -1.93 -3.99 14.82
N GLN A 40 -1.16 -4.79 15.57
CA GLN A 40 -0.62 -6.06 15.08
C GLN A 40 -1.75 -7.04 14.76
N GLN A 41 -2.67 -7.26 15.70
CA GLN A 41 -3.79 -8.18 15.52
C GLN A 41 -4.69 -7.76 14.36
N MET A 42 -5.02 -6.46 14.24
CA MET A 42 -5.78 -5.97 13.10
C MET A 42 -5.05 -6.21 11.77
N SER A 43 -3.73 -6.02 11.73
CA SER A 43 -2.92 -6.34 10.55
C SER A 43 -3.01 -7.83 10.20
N GLU A 44 -2.89 -8.72 11.19
CA GLU A 44 -2.99 -10.17 10.99
C GLU A 44 -4.38 -10.57 10.46
N VAL A 45 -5.46 -10.05 11.04
CA VAL A 45 -6.84 -10.30 10.58
C VAL A 45 -7.01 -9.87 9.12
N VAL A 46 -6.50 -8.68 8.74
CA VAL A 46 -6.68 -8.11 7.40
C VAL A 46 -5.85 -8.82 6.34
N TRP A 47 -4.61 -9.18 6.64
CA TRP A 47 -3.67 -9.71 5.65
C TRP A 47 -3.60 -11.23 5.58
N ASN A 48 -3.88 -11.94 6.67
CA ASN A 48 -3.70 -13.40 6.75
C ASN A 48 -5.01 -14.20 6.62
N SER A 49 -6.15 -13.52 6.46
CA SER A 49 -7.43 -14.20 6.22
C SER A 49 -7.45 -14.89 4.86
N ARG A 50 -7.78 -16.18 4.85
CA ARG A 50 -7.77 -17.04 3.64
C ARG A 50 -9.13 -17.16 2.96
N SER A 51 -10.20 -16.78 3.64
CA SER A 51 -11.57 -16.75 3.14
C SER A 51 -12.39 -15.65 3.81
N LYS A 52 -13.51 -15.26 3.18
CA LYS A 52 -14.45 -14.26 3.75
C LYS A 52 -14.96 -14.70 5.13
N ASP A 53 -15.32 -15.97 5.28
CA ASP A 53 -15.77 -16.52 6.57
C ASP A 53 -14.66 -16.51 7.63
N SER A 54 -13.42 -16.81 7.25
CA SER A 54 -12.28 -16.72 8.18
C SER A 54 -12.03 -15.29 8.62
N PHE A 55 -12.18 -14.32 7.71
CA PHE A 55 -12.06 -12.91 8.05
C PHE A 55 -13.15 -12.48 9.02
N ASP A 56 -14.42 -12.82 8.74
CA ASP A 56 -15.54 -12.41 9.59
C ASP A 56 -15.43 -12.99 11.01
N ARG A 57 -14.99 -14.25 11.14
CA ARG A 57 -14.70 -14.84 12.46
C ARG A 57 -13.53 -14.14 13.15
N ASN A 58 -12.38 -14.04 12.48
CA ASN A 58 -11.19 -13.44 13.07
C ASN A 58 -11.41 -11.96 13.45
N TRP A 59 -12.22 -11.23 12.67
CA TRP A 59 -12.62 -9.87 12.97
C TRP A 59 -13.47 -9.79 14.23
N ASN A 60 -14.46 -10.67 14.37
CA ASN A 60 -15.28 -10.73 15.58
C ASN A 60 -14.45 -11.11 16.82
N ASP A 61 -13.56 -12.11 16.70
CA ASP A 61 -12.66 -12.51 17.78
C ASP A 61 -11.74 -11.36 18.20
N PHE A 62 -11.19 -10.62 17.23
CA PHE A 62 -10.44 -9.39 17.47
C PHE A 62 -11.25 -8.36 18.25
N LEU A 63 -12.50 -8.09 17.85
CA LEU A 63 -13.34 -7.11 18.55
C LEU A 63 -13.62 -7.53 20.00
N LEU A 64 -13.90 -8.81 20.23
CA LEU A 64 -14.17 -9.36 21.56
C LEU A 64 -12.93 -9.30 22.45
N ASN A 65 -11.78 -9.74 21.95
CA ASN A 65 -10.53 -9.84 22.71
C ASN A 65 -10.05 -8.48 23.25
N PHE A 66 -10.31 -7.40 22.51
CA PHE A 66 -9.89 -6.05 22.88
C PHE A 66 -11.03 -5.16 23.41
N GLY A 67 -12.24 -5.70 23.58
CA GLY A 67 -13.40 -4.94 24.07
C GLY A 67 -13.82 -3.81 23.12
N LEU A 68 -13.71 -4.04 21.81
CA LEU A 68 -13.92 -3.05 20.74
C LEU A 68 -15.30 -3.16 20.08
N VAL A 69 -16.18 -4.05 20.56
CA VAL A 69 -17.47 -4.38 19.94
C VAL A 69 -18.35 -3.14 19.73
N ASP A 70 -18.40 -2.23 20.70
CA ASP A 70 -19.22 -1.01 20.63
C ASP A 70 -18.55 0.15 19.89
N ASN A 71 -17.37 -0.07 19.31
CA ASN A 71 -16.64 0.98 18.60
C ASN A 71 -17.29 1.27 17.24
N LYS A 72 -18.02 2.39 17.18
CA LYS A 72 -18.70 2.84 15.96
C LYS A 72 -17.78 2.92 14.73
N TRP A 73 -16.54 3.37 14.89
CA TRP A 73 -15.62 3.49 13.76
C TRP A 73 -15.23 2.13 13.18
N LEU A 74 -15.01 1.12 14.03
CA LEU A 74 -14.74 -0.26 13.59
C LEU A 74 -15.97 -0.91 12.97
N SER A 75 -17.17 -0.64 13.51
CA SER A 75 -18.43 -1.08 12.90
C SER A 75 -18.63 -0.52 11.50
N ASP A 76 -18.45 0.80 11.33
CA ASP A 76 -18.55 1.46 10.02
C ASP A 76 -17.49 0.91 9.05
N LEU A 77 -16.25 0.70 9.55
CA LEU A 77 -15.17 0.14 8.75
C LEU A 77 -15.47 -1.30 8.29
N TYR A 78 -16.10 -2.12 9.14
CA TYR A 78 -16.52 -3.47 8.81
C TYR A 78 -17.68 -3.51 7.79
N ALA A 79 -18.62 -2.57 7.87
CA ALA A 79 -19.68 -2.42 6.86
C ALA A 79 -19.07 -2.20 5.46
N ASP A 80 -18.00 -1.40 5.40
CA ASP A 80 -17.24 -1.11 4.18
C ASP A 80 -16.18 -2.17 3.82
N ARG A 81 -16.14 -3.35 4.45
CA ARG A 81 -15.09 -4.37 4.20
C ARG A 81 -14.88 -4.74 2.73
N HIS A 82 -15.95 -4.68 1.94
CA HIS A 82 -15.96 -4.98 0.51
C HIS A 82 -15.14 -4.02 -0.37
N ILE A 83 -14.76 -2.84 0.13
CA ILE A 83 -13.95 -1.85 -0.62
C ILE A 83 -12.51 -1.72 -0.13
N TRP A 84 -12.10 -2.44 0.91
CA TRP A 84 -10.74 -2.30 1.46
C TRP A 84 -10.06 -3.61 1.86
N VAL A 85 -10.81 -4.63 2.26
CA VAL A 85 -10.25 -5.91 2.71
C VAL A 85 -9.81 -6.74 1.50
N PRO A 86 -8.55 -7.23 1.45
CA PRO A 86 -8.04 -7.99 0.31
C PRO A 86 -8.91 -9.18 -0.11
N ILE A 87 -9.38 -9.99 0.85
CA ILE A 87 -10.15 -11.21 0.55
C ILE A 87 -11.51 -10.94 -0.11
N TYR A 88 -12.05 -9.72 0.06
CA TYR A 88 -13.28 -9.29 -0.60
C TYR A 88 -13.05 -8.70 -1.99
N LEU A 89 -11.80 -8.36 -2.30
CA LEU A 89 -11.37 -7.72 -3.54
C LEU A 89 -10.66 -8.68 -4.51
N ASP A 90 -10.56 -9.96 -4.14
CA ASP A 90 -9.83 -11.03 -4.87
C ASP A 90 -10.35 -11.27 -6.29
N HIS A 91 -11.62 -10.90 -6.57
CA HIS A 91 -12.21 -11.03 -7.90
C HIS A 91 -11.70 -9.98 -8.92
N HIS A 92 -10.81 -9.07 -8.50
CA HIS A 92 -10.24 -8.02 -9.35
C HIS A 92 -8.72 -8.17 -9.48
N PHE A 93 -8.21 -8.03 -10.70
CA PHE A 93 -6.77 -8.06 -10.95
C PHE A 93 -6.13 -6.73 -10.55
N TRP A 94 -5.33 -6.74 -9.49
CA TRP A 94 -4.63 -5.54 -8.99
C TRP A 94 -3.17 -5.45 -9.43
N ALA A 95 -2.70 -6.28 -10.36
CA ALA A 95 -1.32 -6.29 -10.85
C ALA A 95 -0.24 -6.30 -9.75
N GLY A 96 -0.48 -7.01 -8.64
CA GLY A 96 0.43 -7.05 -7.49
C GLY A 96 0.50 -5.75 -6.69
N MET A 97 -0.29 -4.73 -7.03
CA MET A 97 -0.32 -3.47 -6.29
C MET A 97 -0.99 -3.65 -4.93
N ARG A 98 -0.18 -3.67 -3.88
CA ARG A 98 -0.68 -3.32 -2.54
C ARG A 98 -1.03 -1.84 -2.57
N SER A 99 -2.15 -1.42 -1.96
CA SER A 99 -2.65 -0.03 -2.01
C SER A 99 -1.64 1.05 -1.57
N THR A 100 -0.49 0.63 -1.06
CA THR A 100 0.52 1.41 -0.34
C THR A 100 1.79 1.59 -1.17
N GLN A 101 2.16 0.63 -2.04
CA GLN A 101 3.49 0.62 -2.65
C GLN A 101 3.77 1.84 -3.54
N ARG A 102 2.77 2.30 -4.31
CA ARG A 102 2.91 3.51 -5.14
C ARG A 102 2.87 4.80 -4.33
N SER A 103 1.99 4.89 -3.33
CA SER A 103 1.93 6.09 -2.47
C SER A 103 3.11 6.17 -1.52
N GLU A 104 3.66 5.06 -1.05
CA GLU A 104 4.84 5.00 -0.17
C GLU A 104 6.11 5.39 -0.92
N SER A 105 6.29 4.97 -2.17
CA SER A 105 7.42 5.42 -2.97
C SER A 105 7.32 6.92 -3.23
N MET A 106 6.15 7.41 -3.64
CA MET A 106 5.94 8.84 -3.86
C MET A 106 6.06 9.64 -2.57
N LEU A 107 5.45 9.20 -1.46
CA LEU A 107 5.55 9.85 -0.16
C LEU A 107 6.98 9.82 0.38
N SER A 108 7.73 8.74 0.21
CA SER A 108 9.15 8.66 0.59
C SER A 108 10.00 9.63 -0.21
N LEU A 109 9.73 9.77 -1.51
CA LEU A 109 10.39 10.76 -2.36
C LEU A 109 10.03 12.17 -1.90
N PHE A 110 8.74 12.46 -1.71
CA PHE A 110 8.26 13.79 -1.34
C PHE A 110 8.66 14.21 0.07
N ASN A 111 8.67 13.30 1.05
CA ASN A 111 9.14 13.58 2.41
C ASN A 111 10.61 13.97 2.47
N LYS A 112 11.45 13.52 1.52
CA LYS A 112 12.85 13.96 1.43
C LYS A 112 12.98 15.40 0.89
N CYS A 113 11.98 15.88 0.17
CA CYS A 113 12.05 17.10 -0.62
C CYS A 113 11.21 18.25 -0.07
N ILE A 114 10.12 17.92 0.63
CA ILE A 114 9.12 18.87 1.09
C ILE A 114 9.20 18.94 2.60
N THR A 115 9.63 20.09 3.12
CA THR A 115 9.57 20.42 4.53
C THR A 115 8.19 20.99 4.89
N GLN A 116 7.75 20.79 6.13
CA GLN A 116 6.40 21.15 6.61
C GLN A 116 6.05 22.66 6.46
N ASN A 117 7.05 23.52 6.25
CA ASN A 117 6.89 24.98 6.13
C ASN A 117 7.27 25.51 4.73
N CYS A 118 7.19 24.69 3.68
CA CYS A 118 7.54 25.08 2.32
C CYS A 118 6.49 26.03 1.72
N SER A 119 6.90 27.20 1.21
CA SER A 119 6.00 28.06 0.41
C SER A 119 5.66 27.39 -0.93
N LEU A 120 4.55 27.79 -1.57
CA LEU A 120 4.10 27.25 -2.87
C LEU A 120 5.19 27.30 -3.97
N ILE A 121 5.98 28.38 -3.99
CA ILE A 121 7.07 28.55 -4.96
C ILE A 121 8.24 27.59 -4.65
N GLN A 122 8.57 27.42 -3.37
CA GLN A 122 9.58 26.46 -2.96
C GLN A 122 9.12 25.02 -3.21
N PHE A 123 7.83 24.72 -2.99
CA PHE A 123 7.24 23.43 -3.32
C PHE A 123 7.41 23.11 -4.80
N ALA A 124 7.06 24.02 -5.71
CA ALA A 124 7.20 23.81 -7.14
C ALA A 124 8.64 23.50 -7.55
N LYS A 125 9.61 24.28 -7.03
CA LYS A 125 11.04 24.04 -7.29
C LYS A 125 11.54 22.70 -6.74
N GLN A 126 11.16 22.36 -5.52
CA GLN A 126 11.56 21.09 -4.89
C GLN A 126 10.91 19.88 -5.57
N TYR A 127 9.67 20.06 -6.05
CA TYR A 127 8.96 19.05 -6.84
C TYR A 127 9.70 18.72 -8.14
N ASP A 128 10.08 19.74 -8.92
CA ASP A 128 10.81 19.55 -10.17
C ASP A 128 12.18 18.90 -9.96
N ASN A 129 12.91 19.35 -8.92
CA ASN A 129 14.20 18.77 -8.56
C ASN A 129 14.09 17.28 -8.20
N CYS A 130 13.04 16.90 -7.47
CA CYS A 130 12.85 15.53 -7.04
C CYS A 130 12.32 14.62 -8.13
N LEU A 131 11.54 15.14 -9.07
CA LEU A 131 11.22 14.44 -10.31
C LEU A 131 12.47 14.18 -11.13
N GLY A 132 13.31 15.20 -11.37
CA GLY A 132 14.55 15.03 -12.13
C GLY A 132 15.51 14.02 -11.48
N SER A 133 15.63 14.04 -10.15
CA SER A 133 16.44 13.06 -9.41
C SER A 133 15.89 11.64 -9.53
N LYS A 134 14.56 11.48 -9.51
CA LYS A 134 13.91 10.17 -9.69
C LYS A 134 14.15 9.64 -11.11
N GLU A 135 13.93 10.47 -12.13
CA GLU A 135 14.15 10.08 -13.53
C GLU A 135 15.58 9.61 -13.77
N GLN A 136 16.55 10.28 -13.16
CA GLN A 136 17.95 9.89 -13.25
C GLN A 136 18.21 8.52 -12.59
N ALA A 137 17.70 8.32 -11.37
CA ALA A 137 17.83 7.04 -10.67
C ALA A 137 17.15 5.88 -11.43
N ASP A 138 15.98 6.13 -12.02
CA ASP A 138 15.25 5.15 -12.82
C ASP A 138 16.04 4.78 -14.10
N ARG A 139 16.65 5.77 -14.78
CA ARG A 139 17.55 5.52 -15.94
C ARG A 139 18.77 4.68 -15.57
N GLU A 140 19.40 4.97 -14.43
CA GLU A 140 20.56 4.22 -13.94
C GLU A 140 20.19 2.79 -13.55
N SER A 141 19.02 2.59 -12.93
CA SER A 141 18.50 1.27 -12.60
C SER A 141 18.22 0.45 -13.86
N ASP A 142 17.60 1.05 -14.87
CA ASP A 142 17.33 0.41 -16.17
C ASP A 142 18.62 0.00 -16.89
N LEU A 143 19.62 0.88 -16.89
CA LEU A 143 20.94 0.59 -17.45
C LEU A 143 21.61 -0.57 -16.70
N SER A 144 21.59 -0.54 -15.36
CA SER A 144 22.13 -1.60 -14.52
C SER A 144 21.43 -2.95 -14.74
N PHE A 145 20.10 -2.95 -14.86
CA PHE A 145 19.32 -4.15 -15.14
C PHE A 145 19.63 -4.72 -16.54
N LYS A 146 19.68 -3.86 -17.56
CA LYS A 146 20.06 -4.25 -18.94
C LYS A 146 21.48 -4.81 -18.97
N MET A 147 22.42 -4.16 -18.28
CA MET A 147 23.80 -4.62 -18.14
C MET A 147 23.88 -6.00 -17.49
N CYS A 148 23.20 -6.19 -16.35
CA CYS A 148 23.15 -7.49 -15.66
C CYS A 148 22.53 -8.59 -16.53
N THR A 149 21.52 -8.25 -17.33
CA THR A 149 20.87 -9.19 -18.24
C THR A 149 21.79 -9.59 -19.39
N LEU A 150 22.51 -8.62 -19.96
CA LEU A 150 23.53 -8.85 -21.00
C LEU A 150 24.70 -9.69 -20.47
N ILE A 151 25.18 -9.43 -19.25
CA ILE A 151 26.24 -10.23 -18.62
C ILE A 151 25.78 -11.68 -18.42
N LYS A 152 24.53 -11.89 -17.97
CA LYS A 152 23.95 -13.23 -17.81
C LYS A 152 23.76 -13.96 -19.14
N SER A 153 23.41 -13.27 -20.22
CA SER A 153 23.28 -13.88 -21.55
C SER A 153 24.64 -14.23 -22.16
N LEU A 154 25.64 -13.35 -22.01
CA LEU A 154 27.02 -13.62 -22.45
C LEU A 154 27.67 -14.77 -21.67
N GLY A 155 27.42 -14.87 -20.36
CA GLY A 155 27.91 -15.97 -19.52
C GLY A 155 27.22 -17.32 -19.74
N LYS A 156 26.08 -17.35 -20.45
CA LYS A 156 25.47 -18.60 -20.97
C LYS A 156 26.04 -18.98 -22.33
N SER A 157 26.35 -18.00 -23.18
CA SER A 157 26.96 -18.23 -24.49
C SER A 157 28.37 -18.84 -24.39
N LYS A 158 29.22 -18.34 -23.47
CA LYS A 158 30.58 -18.90 -23.25
C LYS A 158 30.59 -20.34 -22.74
N ARG A 159 29.66 -20.73 -21.85
CA ARG A 159 29.55 -22.11 -21.36
C ARG A 159 29.14 -23.09 -22.46
N ASN A 160 28.26 -22.68 -23.37
CA ASN A 160 27.85 -23.52 -24.50
C ASN A 160 28.93 -23.64 -25.60
N SER A 161 29.96 -22.80 -25.60
CA SER A 161 31.09 -22.89 -26.53
C SER A 161 32.30 -23.68 -25.99
N GLU A 162 32.36 -23.94 -24.68
CA GLU A 162 33.42 -24.76 -24.04
C GLU A 162 33.02 -26.23 -23.87
N GLU A 163 31.73 -26.58 -24.06
CA GLU A 163 31.20 -27.96 -24.04
C GLU A 163 31.05 -28.59 -25.45
N ARG A 164 31.71 -28.04 -26.48
CA ARG A 164 31.73 -28.59 -27.85
C ARG A 164 33.13 -28.93 -28.33
#